data_AF-A0A0T9PB91-F1
#
_entry.id   AF-A0A0T9PB91-F1
#
_cell.length_a   1.000
_cell.length_b   1.000
_cell.length_c   1.000
_cell.angle_alpha   90.00
_cell.angle_beta   90.00
_cell.angle_gamma   90.00
#
_symmetry.space_group_name_H-M   'P 1'
#
loop_
_entity.id
_entity.type
_entity.pdbx_description
1 polymer ?
#
loop_
_entity_poly.entity_id
_entity_poly.type
_entity_poly.pdbx_seq_one_letter_code
_entity_poly.pdbx_strand_id
1 'polypeptide(L)' 'MMEISIIALMKALIGGAGAGFALTGGLSLLIPALTVTASFAFTFAALGGVVTTGLYLKNSLVA' A
#
# COMPACT_ATOMS: atom_id res chain seq x y z
N MET A 1 8.31 11.16 22.45
CA MET A 1 9.17 10.31 21.61
C MET A 1 8.39 9.04 21.29
N MET A 2 7.75 8.98 20.13
CA MET A 2 7.15 7.74 19.66
C MET A 2 8.27 6.86 19.11
N GLU A 3 8.53 5.71 19.72
CA GLU A 3 9.42 4.71 19.12
C GLU A 3 8.78 4.25 17.81
N ILE A 4 9.41 4.57 16.69
CA ILE A 4 9.03 4.02 15.39
C ILE A 4 9.33 2.52 15.45
N SER A 5 8.35 1.74 15.88
CA SER A 5 8.46 0.30 15.89
C SER A 5 8.52 -0.18 14.44
N ILE A 6 9.65 -0.77 14.05
CA ILE A 6 9.85 -1.42 12.74
C ILE A 6 8.73 -2.43 12.44
N ILE A 7 8.18 -3.06 13.47
CA ILE A 7 7.04 -3.99 13.35
C ILE A 7 5.77 -3.25 12.91
N ALA A 8 5.52 -2.07 13.46
CA ALA A 8 4.37 -1.24 13.07
C ALA A 8 4.55 -0.66 11.66
N LEU A 9 5.77 -0.27 11.30
CA LEU A 9 6.13 0.17 9.94
C LEU A 9 5.93 -0.96 8.92
N MET A 10 6.39 -2.18 9.22
CA MET A 10 6.15 -3.36 8.37
C MET A 10 4.67 -3.71 8.26
N LYS A 11 3.91 -3.64 9.35
CA LYS A 11 2.45 -3.86 9.31
C LYS A 11 1.75 -2.83 8.42
N ALA A 12 2.14 -1.56 8.51
CA ALA A 12 1.59 -0.49 7.66
C ALA A 12 1.99 -0.68 6.18
N LEU A 13 3.21 -1.12 5.91
CA LEU A 13 3.70 -1.42 4.56
C LEU A 13 2.95 -2.60 3.94
N ILE A 14 2.86 -3.73 4.65
CA ILE A 14 2.15 -4.92 4.17
C ILE A 14 0.65 -4.65 4.03
N GLY A 15 0.06 -3.93 4.99
CA GLY A 15 -1.34 -3.51 4.93
C GLY A 15 -1.62 -2.58 3.76
N GLY A 16 -0.75 -1.60 3.51
CA GLY A 16 -0.87 -0.69 2.36
C GLY A 16 -0.62 -1.36 1.02
N ALA A 17 0.35 -2.28 0.95
CA ALA A 17 0.61 -3.06 -0.24
C ALA A 17 -0.55 -4.00 -0.58
N GLY A 18 -1.12 -4.67 0.43
CA GLY A 18 -2.31 -5.49 0.30
C GLY A 18 -3.53 -4.68 -0.15
N ALA A 19 -3.73 -3.48 0.40
CA ALA A 19 -4.81 -2.58 -0.02
C ALA A 19 -4.67 -2.11 -1.47
N GLY A 20 -3.45 -1.75 -1.90
CA GLY A 20 -3.17 -1.38 -3.30
C GLY A 20 -3.37 -2.53 -4.28
N PHE A 21 -3.01 -3.76 -3.87
CA PHE A 21 -3.24 -4.96 -4.66
C PHE A 21 -4.74 -5.33 -4.73
N ALA A 22 -5.47 -5.22 -3.62
CA ALA A 22 -6.91 -5.46 -3.59
C ALA A 22 -7.68 -4.45 -4.45
N LEU A 23 -7.25 -3.18 -4.47
CA LEU A 23 -7.87 -2.14 -5.28
C LEU A 23 -7.69 -2.43 -6.78
N THR A 24 -6.50 -2.86 -7.20
CA THR A 24 -6.27 -3.24 -8.60
C THR A 24 -7.01 -4.51 -9.01
N GLY A 25 -7.08 -5.52 -8.14
CA GLY A 25 -7.90 -6.71 -8.35
C GLY A 25 -9.40 -6.39 -8.44
N GLY A 26 -9.90 -5.49 -7.57
CA GLY A 26 -11.29 -5.01 -7.60
C GLY A 26 -11.62 -4.20 -8.86
N LEU A 27 -10.65 -3.43 -9.37
CA LEU A 27 -10.80 -2.68 -10.61
C LEU A 27 -10.85 -3.61 -11.85
N SER A 28 -10.10 -4.72 -11.82
CA SER A 28 -10.16 -5.79 -12.83
C SER A 28 -11.54 -6.45 -12.88
N LEU A 29 -12.19 -6.62 -11.72
CA LEU A 29 -13.55 -7.15 -11.62
C LEU A 29 -14.61 -6.19 -12.17
N LEU A 30 -14.39 -4.87 -12.01
CA LEU A 30 -15.33 -3.84 -12.48
C LEU A 30 -15.20 -3.58 -13.99
N ILE A 31 -13.98 -3.69 -14.54
CA ILE A 31 -13.68 -3.47 -15.95
C ILE A 31 -12.92 -4.69 -16.49
N PRO A 32 -13.63 -5.75 -16.91
CA PRO A 32 -12.99 -6.99 -17.41
C PRO A 32 -12.10 -6.81 -18.64
N ALA A 33 -12.27 -5.69 -19.37
CA ALA A 33 -11.46 -5.33 -20.54
C ALA A 33 -10.12 -4.68 -20.17
N LEU A 34 -9.93 -4.27 -18.91
CA LEU A 34 -8.67 -3.70 -18.44
C LEU A 34 -7.79 -4.85 -18.01
N THR A 35 -6.92 -5.33 -18.90
CA THR A 35 -5.93 -6.37 -18.58
C THR A 35 -5.02 -5.88 -17.47
N VAL A 36 -5.37 -6.20 -16.21
CA VAL A 36 -4.53 -5.91 -15.05
C VAL A 36 -3.35 -6.89 -15.10
N THR A 37 -2.34 -6.54 -15.89
CA THR A 37 -1.08 -7.27 -15.94
C THR A 37 -0.47 -7.30 -14.54
N ALA A 38 0.19 -8.40 -14.17
CA ALA A 38 0.82 -8.56 -12.85
C ALA A 38 1.69 -7.34 -12.48
N SER A 39 2.40 -6.77 -13.46
CA SER A 39 3.20 -5.57 -13.32
C SER A 39 2.41 -4.34 -12.81
N PHE A 40 1.16 -4.19 -13.20
CA PHE A 40 0.28 -3.08 -12.78
C PHE A 40 -0.26 -3.28 -11.36
N ALA A 41 -0.54 -4.52 -10.99
CA ALA A 41 -0.93 -4.86 -9.61
C ALA A 41 0.24 -4.68 -8.63
N PHE A 42 1.47 -5.04 -9.05
CA PHE A 42 2.68 -4.82 -8.25
C PHE A 42 3.04 -3.34 -8.10
N THR A 43 2.86 -2.50 -9.13
CA THR A 43 3.12 -1.06 -9.00
C THR A 43 2.12 -0.38 -8.07
N PHE A 44 0.84 -0.76 -8.10
CA PHE A 44 -0.15 -0.25 -7.15
C PHE A 44 0.05 -0.78 -5.72
N ALA A 45 0.52 -2.02 -5.55
CA ALA A 45 0.92 -2.53 -4.24
C ALA A 45 2.15 -1.77 -3.71
N ALA A 46 3.14 -1.51 -4.55
CA ALA A 46 4.31 -0.70 -4.19
C ALA A 46 3.89 0.73 -3.82
N LEU A 47 3.03 1.37 -4.60
CA LEU A 47 2.49 2.70 -4.30
C LEU A 47 1.68 2.71 -2.99
N GLY A 48 0.79 1.73 -2.79
CA GLY A 48 0.01 1.60 -1.58
C GLY A 48 0.88 1.44 -0.34
N GLY A 49 1.93 0.62 -0.42
CA GLY A 49 2.91 0.44 0.64
C GLY A 49 3.75 1.70 0.92
N VAL A 50 4.23 2.37 -0.13
CA VAL A 50 5.02 3.62 0.01
C VAL A 50 4.16 4.74 0.60
N VAL A 51 2.90 4.86 0.18
CA VAL A 51 1.97 5.87 0.69
C VAL A 51 1.63 5.61 2.15
N THR A 52 1.29 4.37 2.55
CA THR A 52 0.98 4.08 3.96
C THR A 52 2.20 4.20 4.86
N THR A 53 3.37 3.77 4.39
CA THR A 53 4.64 3.91 5.13
C THR A 53 5.04 5.38 5.26
N GLY A 54 4.90 6.15 4.18
CA GLY A 54 5.13 7.60 4.17
C GLY A 54 4.16 8.35 5.08
N LEU A 55 2.87 7.96 5.11
CA LEU A 55 1.89 8.52 6.02
C LEU A 55 2.22 8.19 7.49
N TYR A 56 2.64 6.96 7.76
CA TYR A 56 3.03 6.50 9.09
C TYR A 56 4.25 7.26 9.61
N LEU A 57 5.28 7.44 8.76
CA LEU A 57 6.46 8.24 9.07
C LEU A 57 6.11 9.72 9.28
N LYS A 58 5.25 10.29 8.43
CA LYS A 58 4.79 11.68 8.58
C LYS A 58 4.03 11.89 9.89
N ASN A 59 3.13 10.96 10.24
CA ASN A 59 2.35 11.06 11.47
C ASN A 59 3.22 10.83 12.71
N SER A 60 4.25 9.98 12.59
CA SER A 60 5.22 9.74 13.67
C SER A 60 6.27 10.85 13.83
N LEU A 61 6.50 11.69 12.81
CA LEU A 61 7.39 12.86 12.86
C LEU A 61 6.68 14.15 13.27
N VAL A 62 5.35 14.22 13.12
CA VAL A 62 4.50 15.37 13.53
C VAL A 62 4.03 15.26 14.98
N ALA A 63 4.26 14.12 15.66
CA ALA A 63 3.86 13.85 17.05
C ALA A 63 4.98 14.09 18.07
#